data_AF-A0A965JAR8-F1
#
_entry.id   AF-A0A965JAR8-F1
#
_cell.length_a   1.000
_cell.length_b   1.000
_cell.length_c   1.000
_cell.angle_alpha   90.00
_cell.angle_beta   90.00
_cell.angle_gamma   90.00
#
_symmetry.space_group_name_H-M   'P 1'
#
loop_
_entity.id
_entity.type
_entity.pdbx_description
1 polymer ?
#
loop_
_entity_poly.entity_id
_entity_poly.type
_entity_poly.pdbx_seq_one_letter_code
_entity_poly.pdbx_strand_id
1 'polypeptide(L)'
;MSLRLFFGVLLLLLLLGLGLYIKQYYAAPDFSTHMLHYYKSTTTKVHALDLNRPLLLVFAASWCGTCREELLNMNRYTTLDSTSVLVLSDENWTKINRLKQLAPRLQYGKTIEPFSKLKIHAIPCAYIIGPGGQWIKKHEGEILWNDPSTRNYFYTLLNLQCP
;
A
#
# COMPACT_ATOMS: atom_id res chain seq x y z
N MET A 1 49.94 6.89 5.35
CA MET A 1 48.57 7.39 5.57
C MET A 1 48.34 7.43 7.07
N SER A 2 47.98 8.58 7.66
CA SER A 2 47.83 8.65 9.12
C SER A 2 46.63 7.78 9.55
N LEU A 3 46.74 7.12 10.70
CA LEU A 3 45.69 6.25 11.25
C LEU A 3 44.33 6.98 11.34
N ARG A 4 44.36 8.30 11.59
CA ARG A 4 43.19 9.19 11.59
C ARG A 4 42.52 9.31 10.21
N LEU A 5 43.32 9.40 9.13
CA LEU A 5 42.79 9.47 7.76
C LEU A 5 42.09 8.16 7.39
N PHE A 6 42.65 7.02 7.79
CA PHE A 6 42.07 5.70 7.52
C PHE A 6 40.70 5.52 8.21
N PHE A 7 40.59 5.84 9.50
CA PHE A 7 39.31 5.78 10.20
C PHE A 7 38.28 6.79 9.66
N GLY A 8 38.72 7.97 9.24
CA GLY A 8 37.85 8.96 8.59
C GLY A 8 37.25 8.44 7.28
N VAL A 9 38.06 7.82 6.41
CA VAL A 9 37.60 7.22 5.16
C VAL A 9 36.67 6.02 5.43
N LEU A 10 37.01 5.16 6.40
CA LEU A 10 36.17 4.01 6.75
C LEU A 10 34.79 4.45 7.28
N LEU A 11 34.75 5.45 8.16
CA LEU A 11 33.49 6.01 8.67
C LEU A 11 32.65 6.62 7.55
N LEU A 12 33.27 7.37 6.64
CA LEU A 12 32.59 7.95 5.48
C LEU A 12 31.95 6.86 4.59
N LEU A 13 32.69 5.80 4.28
CA LEU A 13 32.18 4.67 3.50
C LEU A 13 31.03 3.95 4.21
N LEU A 14 31.11 3.81 5.54
CA LEU A 14 30.06 3.17 6.34
C LEU A 14 28.78 4.03 6.36
N LEU A 15 28.91 5.35 6.51
CA LEU A 15 27.78 6.29 6.42
C LEU A 15 27.18 6.33 5.01
N LEU A 16 27.99 6.30 3.95
CA LEU A 16 27.54 6.19 2.56
C LEU A 16 26.78 4.88 2.33
N GLY A 17 27.34 3.76 2.78
CA GLY A 17 26.68 2.45 2.70
C GLY A 17 25.34 2.43 3.43
N LEU A 18 25.29 2.98 4.64
CA LEU A 18 24.05 3.11 5.41
C LEU A 18 23.03 4.02 4.71
N GLY A 19 23.46 5.15 4.16
CA GLY A 19 22.60 6.08 3.42
C GLY A 19 21.98 5.45 2.18
N LEU A 20 22.76 4.68 1.40
CA LEU A 20 22.26 3.95 0.24
C LEU A 20 21.29 2.83 0.65
N TYR A 21 21.59 2.12 1.73
CA TYR A 21 20.71 1.09 2.28
C TYR A 21 19.35 1.65 2.72
N ILE A 22 19.37 2.77 3.46
CA ILE A 22 18.15 3.48 3.87
C ILE A 22 17.36 3.95 2.64
N LYS A 23 18.02 4.55 1.65
CA LYS A 23 17.36 5.00 0.42
C LYS A 23 16.60 3.87 -0.28
N GLN A 24 17.16 2.67 -0.33
CA GLN A 24 16.49 1.51 -0.94
C GLN A 24 15.24 1.06 -0.18
N TYR A 25 15.22 1.22 1.15
CA TYR A 25 14.07 0.88 2.00
C TYR A 25 12.92 1.90 1.89
N TYR A 26 13.25 3.20 1.78
CA TYR A 26 12.26 4.28 1.76
C TYR A 26 11.86 4.76 0.36
N ALA A 27 12.61 4.41 -0.68
CA ALA A 27 12.19 4.67 -2.05
C ALA A 27 10.88 3.93 -2.32
N ALA A 28 9.83 4.67 -2.67
CA ALA A 28 8.57 4.08 -3.12
C ALA A 28 8.88 3.08 -4.24
N PRO A 29 8.33 1.85 -4.18
CA PRO A 29 8.62 0.86 -5.20
C PRO A 29 8.13 1.40 -6.54
N ASP A 30 8.92 1.20 -7.59
CA ASP A 30 8.53 1.64 -8.93
C ASP A 30 7.27 0.88 -9.36
N PHE A 31 6.16 1.59 -9.48
CA PHE A 31 4.86 1.03 -9.88
C PHE A 31 4.80 0.70 -11.37
N SER A 32 5.90 0.88 -12.12
CA SER A 32 5.91 0.94 -13.58
C SER A 32 5.31 -0.24 -14.36
N THR A 33 5.15 -1.45 -13.81
CA THR A 33 4.44 -2.53 -14.54
C THR A 33 3.85 -3.66 -13.70
N HIS A 34 4.49 -4.10 -12.61
CA HIS A 34 4.13 -5.39 -11.98
C HIS A 34 3.12 -5.28 -10.83
N MET A 35 3.20 -4.24 -9.99
CA MET A 35 2.27 -4.06 -8.86
C MET A 35 0.86 -3.69 -9.31
N LEU A 36 0.72 -3.20 -10.54
CA LEU A 36 -0.57 -2.76 -11.06
C LEU A 36 -1.41 -3.92 -11.56
N HIS A 37 -0.80 -5.08 -11.85
CA HIS A 37 -1.57 -6.25 -12.22
C HIS A 37 -1.92 -7.11 -11.01
N TYR A 38 -3.19 -7.48 -10.93
CA TYR A 38 -3.71 -8.38 -9.89
C TYR A 38 -4.78 -9.31 -10.47
N TYR A 39 -5.05 -10.39 -9.76
CA TYR A 39 -6.14 -11.28 -10.05
C TYR A 39 -7.41 -10.80 -9.33
N LYS A 40 -8.46 -10.46 -10.07
CA LYS A 40 -9.80 -10.14 -9.54
C LYS A 40 -10.59 -11.40 -9.20
N SER A 41 -10.26 -12.51 -9.85
CA SER A 41 -10.80 -13.86 -9.62
C SER A 41 -9.71 -14.90 -9.90
N THR A 42 -10.01 -16.19 -9.79
CA THR A 42 -9.05 -17.27 -10.13
C THR A 42 -8.48 -17.18 -11.54
N THR A 43 -9.16 -16.54 -12.48
CA THR A 43 -8.77 -16.52 -13.89
C THR A 43 -8.63 -15.10 -14.47
N THR A 44 -9.19 -14.08 -13.82
CA THR A 44 -9.24 -12.72 -14.36
C THR A 44 -8.09 -11.87 -13.85
N LYS A 45 -7.10 -11.60 -14.71
CA LYS A 45 -6.03 -10.63 -14.46
C LYS A 45 -6.49 -9.24 -14.91
N VAL A 46 -6.33 -8.24 -14.05
CA VAL A 46 -6.76 -6.85 -14.26
C VAL A 46 -5.59 -5.91 -14.00
N HIS A 47 -5.56 -4.75 -14.64
CA HIS A 47 -4.61 -3.69 -14.38
C HIS A 47 -5.28 -2.58 -13.53
N ALA A 48 -4.63 -2.19 -12.43
CA ALA A 48 -5.19 -1.29 -11.43
C ALA A 48 -5.33 0.15 -11.95
N LEU A 49 -4.55 0.54 -12.98
CA LEU A 49 -4.61 1.88 -13.57
C LEU A 49 -5.63 2.03 -14.68
N ASP A 50 -6.39 0.99 -15.02
CA ASP A 50 -7.53 1.13 -15.93
C ASP A 50 -8.61 2.06 -15.32
N LEU A 51 -8.45 2.39 -14.04
CA LEU A 51 -9.23 3.38 -13.32
C LEU A 51 -8.65 4.78 -13.57
N ASN A 52 -9.27 5.56 -14.46
CA ASN A 52 -8.95 6.97 -14.73
C ASN A 52 -9.30 7.92 -13.56
N ARG A 53 -9.02 7.52 -12.31
CA ARG A 53 -9.34 8.26 -11.09
C ARG A 53 -8.36 7.90 -9.97
N PRO A 54 -8.23 8.73 -8.93
CA PRO A 54 -7.47 8.37 -7.75
C PRO A 54 -7.95 7.05 -7.13
N LEU A 55 -7.00 6.19 -6.75
CA LEU A 55 -7.21 4.89 -6.14
C LEU A 55 -6.38 4.77 -4.87
N LEU A 56 -7.02 4.37 -3.78
CA LEU A 56 -6.37 3.88 -2.57
C LEU A 56 -6.12 2.38 -2.71
N LEU A 57 -4.85 2.01 -2.89
CA LEU A 57 -4.40 0.62 -2.94
C LEU A 57 -3.93 0.18 -1.55
N VAL A 58 -4.61 -0.79 -0.94
CA VAL A 58 -4.32 -1.26 0.42
C VAL A 58 -3.79 -2.70 0.38
N PHE A 59 -2.57 -2.93 0.85
CA PHE A 59 -2.01 -4.27 1.02
C PHE A 59 -2.36 -4.82 2.41
N ALA A 60 -3.03 -5.97 2.43
CA ALA A 60 -3.54 -6.58 3.66
C ALA A 60 -3.48 -8.10 3.64
N ALA A 61 -3.53 -8.70 4.83
CA ALA A 61 -3.64 -10.15 5.02
C ALA A 61 -4.65 -10.49 6.12
N SER A 62 -5.27 -11.66 6.02
CA SER A 62 -6.30 -12.15 6.95
C SER A 62 -5.77 -12.48 8.35
N TRP A 63 -4.48 -12.74 8.50
CA TRP A 63 -3.82 -12.97 9.79
C TRP A 63 -3.38 -11.67 10.49
N CYS A 64 -3.39 -10.54 9.78
CA CYS A 64 -2.94 -9.25 10.29
C CYS A 64 -4.09 -8.57 11.06
N GLY A 65 -3.94 -8.45 12.39
CA GLY A 65 -4.96 -7.87 13.28
C GLY A 65 -5.31 -6.43 12.91
N THR A 66 -4.30 -5.57 12.79
CA THR A 66 -4.45 -4.16 12.38
C THR A 66 -5.09 -4.01 11.00
N CYS A 67 -4.76 -4.88 10.05
CA CYS A 67 -5.40 -4.88 8.73
C CYS A 67 -6.91 -5.15 8.82
N ARG A 68 -7.34 -6.05 9.72
CA ARG A 68 -8.76 -6.37 9.91
C ARG A 68 -9.50 -5.22 10.59
N GLU A 69 -8.87 -4.60 11.58
CA GLU A 69 -9.41 -3.41 12.28
C GLU A 69 -9.56 -2.24 11.31
N GLU A 70 -8.55 -1.99 10.48
CA GLU A 70 -8.60 -0.96 9.45
C GLU A 70 -9.77 -1.18 8.49
N LEU A 71 -9.93 -2.39 7.95
CA LEU A 71 -11.03 -2.71 7.03
C LEU A 71 -12.40 -2.56 7.69
N LEU A 72 -12.56 -2.98 8.95
CA LEU A 72 -13.78 -2.78 9.71
C LEU A 72 -14.08 -1.29 9.90
N ASN A 73 -13.07 -0.49 10.24
CA ASN A 73 -13.20 0.95 10.40
C ASN A 73 -13.52 1.64 9.07
N MET A 74 -12.89 1.24 7.96
CA MET A 74 -13.24 1.71 6.61
C MET A 74 -14.71 1.44 6.30
N ASN A 75 -15.16 0.21 6.52
CA ASN A 75 -16.55 -0.17 6.24
C ASN A 75 -17.56 0.57 7.12
N ARG A 76 -17.17 1.00 8.32
CA ARG A 76 -18.05 1.70 9.25
C ARG A 76 -18.08 3.22 9.05
N TYR A 77 -16.92 3.84 8.88
CA TYR A 77 -16.76 5.29 9.00
C TYR A 77 -16.52 6.00 7.66
N THR A 78 -16.40 5.25 6.56
CA THR A 78 -16.12 5.84 5.26
C THR A 78 -17.23 5.60 4.25
N THR A 79 -17.35 6.54 3.31
CA THR A 79 -18.18 6.43 2.10
C THR A 79 -17.40 5.84 0.94
N LEU A 80 -16.11 5.52 1.14
CA LEU A 80 -15.28 4.85 0.16
C LEU A 80 -15.90 3.51 -0.24
N ASP A 81 -15.82 3.22 -1.52
CA ASP A 81 -16.34 2.01 -2.11
C ASP A 81 -15.32 1.37 -3.05
N SER A 82 -15.76 0.31 -3.75
CA SER A 82 -14.98 -0.37 -4.78
C SER A 82 -14.46 0.53 -5.90
N THR A 83 -14.95 1.77 -6.01
CA THR A 83 -14.45 2.71 -7.01
C THR A 83 -13.17 3.39 -6.55
N SER A 84 -13.06 3.68 -5.26
CA SER A 84 -11.93 4.42 -4.68
C SER A 84 -10.91 3.55 -3.96
N VAL A 85 -11.25 2.28 -3.65
CA VAL A 85 -10.38 1.41 -2.83
C VAL A 85 -10.23 0.02 -3.44
N LEU A 86 -8.98 -0.41 -3.59
CA LEU A 86 -8.60 -1.76 -3.96
C LEU A 86 -7.73 -2.37 -2.85
N VAL A 87 -8.22 -3.46 -2.25
CA VAL A 87 -7.48 -4.23 -1.25
C VAL A 87 -6.79 -5.41 -1.93
N LEU A 88 -5.46 -5.47 -1.84
CA LEU A 88 -4.65 -6.54 -2.41
C LEU A 88 -4.05 -7.44 -1.32
N SER A 89 -4.03 -8.74 -1.59
CA SER A 89 -3.42 -9.76 -0.73
C SER A 89 -2.63 -10.77 -1.57
N ASP A 90 -1.53 -11.30 -1.05
CA ASP A 90 -0.84 -12.44 -1.67
C ASP A 90 -1.39 -13.80 -1.21
N GLU A 91 -2.42 -13.78 -0.37
CA GLU A 91 -3.08 -14.98 0.15
C GLU A 91 -3.98 -15.70 -0.88
N ASN A 92 -4.45 -16.90 -0.53
CA ASN A 92 -5.41 -17.62 -1.37
C ASN A 92 -6.82 -17.01 -1.27
N TRP A 93 -7.68 -17.33 -2.25
CA TRP A 93 -9.03 -16.78 -2.35
C TRP A 93 -9.90 -17.05 -1.12
N THR A 94 -9.76 -18.20 -0.46
CA THR A 94 -10.50 -18.51 0.77
C THR A 94 -10.22 -17.48 1.86
N LYS A 95 -8.97 -17.04 2.00
CA LYS A 95 -8.56 -16.03 2.98
C LYS A 95 -8.93 -14.61 2.55
N ILE A 96 -8.79 -14.30 1.25
CA ILE A 96 -9.24 -13.01 0.69
C ILE A 96 -10.75 -12.83 0.92
N ASN A 97 -11.53 -13.89 0.74
CA ASN A 97 -12.98 -13.85 0.99
C ASN A 97 -13.31 -13.55 2.45
N ARG A 98 -12.46 -13.92 3.42
CA ARG A 98 -12.64 -13.53 4.83
C ARG A 98 -12.41 -12.04 5.03
N LEU A 99 -11.42 -11.45 4.35
CA LEU A 99 -11.23 -9.99 4.36
C LEU A 99 -12.44 -9.28 3.75
N LYS A 100 -12.99 -9.82 2.65
CA LYS A 100 -14.18 -9.29 1.99
C LYS A 100 -15.42 -9.28 2.87
N GLN A 101 -15.55 -10.23 3.80
CA GLN A 101 -16.66 -10.25 4.76
C GLN A 101 -16.58 -9.07 5.76
N LEU A 102 -15.39 -8.51 6.02
CA LEU A 102 -15.21 -7.37 6.93
C LEU A 102 -15.64 -6.05 6.30
N ALA A 103 -15.35 -5.87 5.00
CA ALA A 103 -15.67 -4.65 4.26
C ALA A 103 -16.22 -4.97 2.85
N PRO A 104 -17.46 -5.48 2.74
CA PRO A 104 -18.00 -6.01 1.49
C PRO A 104 -18.19 -4.98 0.37
N ARG A 105 -18.16 -3.68 0.69
CA ARG A 105 -18.27 -2.57 -0.26
C ARG A 105 -16.99 -2.31 -1.05
N LEU A 106 -15.85 -2.84 -0.59
CA LEU A 106 -14.55 -2.58 -1.19
C LEU A 106 -14.21 -3.60 -2.29
N GLN A 107 -13.30 -3.21 -3.19
CA GLN A 107 -12.76 -4.14 -4.16
C GLN A 107 -11.62 -4.94 -3.56
N TYR A 108 -11.52 -6.22 -3.93
CA TYR A 108 -10.45 -7.12 -3.48
C TYR A 108 -9.76 -7.76 -4.68
N GLY A 109 -8.47 -8.05 -4.50
CA GLY A 109 -7.66 -8.73 -5.50
C GLY A 109 -6.54 -9.55 -4.87
N LYS A 110 -6.08 -10.56 -5.61
CA LYS A 110 -4.87 -11.29 -5.28
C LYS A 110 -3.68 -10.72 -6.06
N THR A 111 -2.57 -10.42 -5.41
CA THR A 111 -1.35 -10.02 -6.12
C THR A 111 -0.82 -11.17 -7.00
N ILE A 112 -0.14 -10.82 -8.09
CA ILE A 112 0.50 -11.83 -8.96
C ILE A 112 1.74 -12.40 -8.28
N GLU A 113 2.56 -11.52 -7.73
CA GLU A 113 3.76 -11.88 -6.99
C GLU A 113 3.52 -11.76 -5.47
N PRO A 114 4.25 -12.53 -4.65
CA PRO A 114 4.21 -12.37 -3.19
C PRO A 114 4.68 -10.98 -2.78
N PHE A 115 4.23 -10.53 -1.60
CA PHE A 115 4.56 -9.21 -1.05
C PHE A 115 6.07 -8.93 -0.99
N SER A 116 6.88 -9.95 -0.67
CA SER A 116 8.35 -9.84 -0.61
C SER A 116 8.98 -9.40 -1.93
N LYS A 117 8.49 -9.92 -3.08
CA LYS A 117 8.98 -9.52 -4.41
C LYS A 117 8.47 -8.14 -4.82
N LEU A 118 7.29 -7.76 -4.34
CA LEU A 118 6.71 -6.43 -4.54
C LEU A 118 7.31 -5.37 -3.60
N LYS A 119 8.31 -5.73 -2.78
CA LYS A 119 8.93 -4.87 -1.76
C LYS A 119 7.91 -4.31 -0.74
N ILE A 120 6.84 -5.07 -0.48
CA ILE A 120 5.86 -4.80 0.58
C ILE A 120 6.33 -5.55 1.83
N HIS A 121 7.07 -4.85 2.69
CA HIS A 121 7.69 -5.43 3.88
C HIS A 121 6.89 -5.21 5.18
N ALA A 122 5.85 -4.37 5.12
CA ALA A 122 4.96 -4.09 6.24
C ALA A 122 3.51 -4.10 5.75
N ILE A 123 2.60 -4.58 6.59
CA ILE A 123 1.16 -4.49 6.39
C ILE A 123 0.46 -4.08 7.70
N PRO A 124 -0.65 -3.32 7.64
CA PRO A 124 -1.23 -2.76 6.43
C PRO A 124 -0.31 -1.69 5.81
N CYS A 125 -0.39 -1.55 4.50
CA CYS A 125 0.38 -0.56 3.75
C CYS A 125 -0.50 -0.06 2.62
N ALA A 126 -0.66 1.26 2.55
CA ALA A 126 -1.54 1.91 1.58
C ALA A 126 -0.76 2.81 0.64
N TYR A 127 -1.20 2.84 -0.61
CA TYR A 127 -0.70 3.75 -1.63
C TYR A 127 -1.87 4.52 -2.23
N ILE A 128 -1.65 5.80 -2.47
CA ILE A 128 -2.57 6.62 -3.26
C ILE A 128 -1.95 6.79 -4.62
N ILE A 129 -2.69 6.33 -5.61
CA ILE A 129 -2.33 6.39 -7.02
C ILE A 129 -3.32 7.35 -7.67
N GLY A 130 -2.83 8.44 -8.25
CA GLY A 130 -3.62 9.39 -9.02
C GLY A 130 -3.99 8.90 -10.41
N PRO A 131 -4.71 9.72 -11.19
CA PRO A 131 -5.07 9.39 -12.57
C PRO A 131 -3.83 9.05 -13.41
N GLY A 132 -3.95 8.04 -14.27
CA GLY A 132 -2.85 7.62 -15.14
C GLY A 132 -1.67 6.96 -14.42
N GLY A 133 -1.83 6.56 -13.15
CA GLY A 133 -0.77 5.87 -12.40
C GLY A 133 0.21 6.79 -11.69
N GLN A 134 -0.08 8.09 -11.60
CA GLN A 134 0.76 9.01 -10.87
C GLN A 134 0.83 8.61 -9.39
N TRP A 135 2.04 8.37 -8.87
CA TRP A 135 2.19 8.13 -7.44
C TRP A 135 1.95 9.42 -6.65
N ILE A 136 1.05 9.38 -5.66
CA ILE A 136 0.74 10.53 -4.79
C ILE A 136 1.32 10.33 -3.40
N LYS A 137 1.06 9.18 -2.77
CA LYS A 137 1.43 8.95 -1.36
C LYS A 137 1.61 7.47 -1.04
N LYS A 138 2.52 7.19 -0.09
CA LYS A 138 2.62 5.93 0.66
C LYS A 138 2.30 6.18 2.12
N HIS A 139 1.58 5.25 2.74
CA HIS A 139 1.30 5.18 4.18
C HIS A 139 1.60 3.76 4.67
N GLU A 140 2.40 3.65 5.72
CA GLU A 140 2.71 2.36 6.36
C GLU A 140 2.02 2.30 7.71
N GLY A 141 1.45 1.14 8.04
CA GLY A 141 0.64 0.96 9.24
C GLY A 141 -0.82 1.30 9.01
N GLU A 142 -1.60 1.16 10.09
CA GLU A 142 -3.05 1.38 10.06
C GLU A 142 -3.37 2.84 9.74
N ILE A 143 -4.40 3.04 8.92
CA ILE A 143 -5.06 4.32 8.78
C ILE A 143 -6.24 4.37 9.75
N LEU A 144 -6.24 5.35 10.65
CA LEU A 144 -7.28 5.53 11.67
C LEU A 144 -8.56 6.13 11.06
N TRP A 145 -9.33 5.33 10.33
CA TRP A 145 -10.56 5.79 9.66
C TRP A 145 -11.67 6.22 10.63
N ASN A 146 -11.57 5.93 11.92
CA ASN A 146 -12.49 6.46 12.94
C ASN A 146 -12.19 7.93 13.30
N ASP A 147 -10.98 8.43 13.06
CA ASP A 147 -10.60 9.82 13.26
C ASP A 147 -11.05 10.70 12.07
N PRO A 148 -11.92 11.72 12.29
CA PRO A 148 -12.39 12.60 11.23
C PRO A 148 -11.27 13.34 10.49
N SER A 149 -10.20 13.74 11.20
CA SER A 149 -9.11 14.51 10.58
C SER A 149 -8.33 13.65 9.58
N THR A 150 -8.06 12.40 9.95
CA THR A 150 -7.44 11.38 9.10
C THR A 150 -8.32 11.10 7.88
N ARG A 151 -9.63 10.88 8.06
CA ARG A 151 -10.55 10.65 6.93
C ARG A 151 -10.54 11.81 5.94
N ASN A 152 -10.67 13.04 6.42
CA ASN A 152 -10.71 14.23 5.58
C ASN A 152 -9.41 14.42 4.79
N TYR A 153 -8.28 14.12 5.42
CA TYR A 153 -6.98 14.13 4.75
C TYR A 153 -6.94 13.14 3.58
N PHE A 154 -7.34 11.88 3.80
CA PHE A 154 -7.36 10.88 2.72
C PHE A 154 -8.40 11.16 1.64
N TYR A 155 -9.57 11.72 1.98
CA TYR A 155 -10.57 12.14 0.98
C TYR A 155 -10.06 13.26 0.09
N THR A 156 -9.33 14.22 0.65
CA THR A 156 -8.69 15.30 -0.12
C THR A 156 -7.70 14.72 -1.14
N LEU A 157 -6.88 13.74 -0.73
CA LEU A 157 -5.92 13.10 -1.65
C LEU A 157 -6.60 12.26 -2.73
N LEU A 158 -7.80 11.72 -2.46
CA LEU A 158 -8.60 10.97 -3.42
C LEU A 158 -9.50 11.88 -4.28
N ASN A 159 -9.42 13.20 -4.14
CA ASN A 159 -10.31 14.18 -4.77
C ASN A 159 -11.81 13.85 -4.53
N LEU A 160 -12.14 13.37 -3.33
CA LEU A 160 -13.51 13.07 -2.94
C LEU A 160 -14.08 14.22 -2.10
N GLN A 161 -15.36 14.52 -2.31
CA GLN A 161 -16.09 15.43 -1.43
C GLN A 161 -16.31 14.74 -0.08
N CYS A 162 -16.03 15.45 1.02
CA CYS A 162 -16.37 14.96 2.35
C CYS A 162 -17.90 14.85 2.47
N PRO A 163 -18.44 13.69 2.91
CA PRO A 163 -19.86 13.56 3.24
C PRO A 163 -20.24 14.36 4.49
#